data_AF-A0A9E0YX79-F1
#
_entry.id   AF-A0A9E0YX79-F1
#
_cell.length_a   1.000
_cell.length_b   1.000
_cell.length_c   1.000
_cell.angle_alpha   90.00
_cell.angle_beta   90.00
_cell.angle_gamma   90.00
#
_symmetry.space_group_name_H-M   'P 1'
#
loop_
_entity.id
_entity.type
_entity.pdbx_description
1 polymer ?
#
loop_
_entity_poly.entity_id
_entity_poly.type
_entity_poly.pdbx_seq_one_letter_code
_entity_poly.pdbx_strand_id
1 'polypeptide(L)'
;MNSSLSNIVTPLLNWYHTYARTLPWRQSPSAYHIWVSEIMLQQTRVEAVKAYYNRFTAELPTIADLAACQEEKLLKLWEGLGYYNRVRNMQKAAIQVMTQYHGEMPHSYEELLKLPGIGSYTAGAVASIAYGIPVPAVDGNVLRVITRMTANYGDITKQNTKDEITKQLQAIMPKQHAGDFNQALMELGATVCIPNGEPQCFVCPVQTYCKAFQDGLTTELPIKSKKKPRRIENKTVLLLISESAVALQKRDSKQVLAGLWQFPNVEGHLSPHAVQTQIDQWHIPAKQILESKQSKHIFTHIEWHMNSYLIFCEAQAIDLCDQFEWMEKQDLEHIAIPTAFQPFVSVIKTYLEKK
;
A
#
# COMPACT_ATOMS: atom_id res chain seq x y z
N MET A 1 9.41 -16.87 36.07
CA MET A 1 10.06 -16.88 34.74
C MET A 1 10.28 -15.43 34.31
N ASN A 2 11.41 -14.83 34.71
CA ASN A 2 11.79 -13.48 34.27
C ASN A 2 12.21 -13.52 32.80
N SER A 3 11.24 -13.38 31.89
CA SER A 3 11.55 -13.12 30.49
C SER A 3 12.23 -11.75 30.41
N SER A 4 13.47 -11.70 29.89
CA SER A 4 14.21 -10.46 29.62
C SER A 4 13.34 -9.39 28.93
N LEU A 5 12.36 -9.81 28.13
CA LEU A 5 11.46 -8.91 27.43
C LEU A 5 10.50 -8.14 28.36
N SER A 6 10.12 -8.66 29.52
CA SER A 6 9.27 -7.92 30.46
C SER A 6 9.94 -6.63 30.97
N ASN A 7 11.27 -6.63 31.06
CA ASN A 7 12.06 -5.48 31.51
C ASN A 7 12.05 -4.31 30.51
N ILE A 8 11.63 -4.54 29.26
CA ILE A 8 11.62 -3.49 28.24
C ILE A 8 10.37 -2.61 28.31
N VAL A 9 9.30 -3.09 28.97
CA VAL A 9 7.97 -2.45 28.92
C VAL A 9 8.04 -1.02 29.43
N THR A 10 8.51 -0.81 30.65
CA THR A 10 8.62 0.52 31.28
C THR A 10 9.55 1.48 30.51
N PRO A 11 10.82 1.14 30.23
CA PRO A 11 11.71 2.07 29.52
C PRO A 11 11.22 2.40 28.10
N LEU A 12 10.58 1.44 27.41
CA LEU A 12 10.03 1.65 26.09
C LEU A 12 8.84 2.61 26.11
N LEU A 13 7.91 2.46 27.06
CA LEU A 13 6.77 3.37 27.23
C LEU A 13 7.24 4.80 27.56
N ASN A 14 8.16 4.95 28.51
CA ASN A 14 8.71 6.26 28.88
C ASN A 14 9.37 6.97 27.69
N TRP A 15 10.13 6.22 26.89
CA TRP A 15 10.73 6.74 25.67
C TRP A 15 9.66 7.16 24.66
N TYR A 16 8.64 6.33 24.44
CA TYR A 16 7.57 6.62 23.50
C TYR A 16 6.80 7.89 23.87
N HIS A 17 6.42 8.06 25.14
CA HIS A 17 5.73 9.27 25.60
C HIS A 17 6.55 10.55 25.42
N THR A 18 7.88 10.45 25.39
CA THR A 18 8.78 11.61 25.22
C THR A 18 9.12 11.88 23.75
N TYR A 19 9.34 10.83 22.95
CA TYR A 19 9.98 10.92 21.62
C TYR A 19 9.09 10.49 20.45
N ALA A 20 7.86 10.03 20.70
CA ALA A 20 6.96 9.63 19.62
C ALA A 20 6.73 10.77 18.62
N ARG A 21 6.84 10.46 17.33
CA ARG A 21 6.49 11.43 16.28
C ARG A 21 5.00 11.78 16.38
N THR A 22 4.73 13.07 16.20
CA THR A 22 3.38 13.59 15.99
C THR A 22 2.92 13.17 14.58
N LEU A 23 1.83 12.40 14.52
CA LEU A 23 1.25 11.89 13.28
C LEU A 23 -0.26 12.20 13.25
N PRO A 24 -0.86 12.50 12.08
CA PRO A 24 -2.27 12.90 12.01
C PRO A 24 -3.23 11.91 12.68
N TRP A 25 -3.03 10.61 12.47
CA TRP A 25 -3.85 9.55 13.06
C TRP A 25 -3.63 9.31 14.56
N ARG A 26 -2.57 9.87 15.15
CA ARG A 26 -2.32 9.82 16.60
C ARG A 26 -2.96 10.99 17.35
N GLN A 27 -3.26 12.10 16.66
CA GLN A 27 -3.81 13.30 17.29
C GLN A 27 -5.33 13.22 17.50
N SER A 28 -6.02 12.40 16.72
CA SER A 28 -7.45 12.14 16.87
C SER A 28 -7.73 10.64 16.78
N PRO A 29 -7.34 9.86 17.81
CA PRO A 29 -7.43 8.42 17.78
C PRO A 29 -8.90 7.98 17.91
N SER A 30 -9.49 7.56 16.80
CA SER A 30 -10.72 6.77 16.77
C SER A 30 -10.45 5.44 16.07
N ALA A 31 -11.28 4.42 16.33
CA ALA A 31 -11.12 3.12 15.68
C ALA A 31 -11.09 3.24 14.15
N TYR A 32 -11.90 4.14 13.58
CA TYR A 32 -11.89 4.46 12.15
C TYR A 32 -10.55 5.07 11.70
N HIS A 33 -10.08 6.10 12.38
CA HIS A 33 -8.84 6.80 12.03
C HIS A 33 -7.62 5.88 12.13
N ILE A 34 -7.56 5.04 13.18
CA ILE A 34 -6.52 4.04 13.37
C ILE A 34 -6.60 2.99 12.25
N TRP A 35 -7.79 2.44 11.99
CA TRP A 35 -7.96 1.44 10.94
C TRP A 35 -7.52 1.96 9.57
N VAL A 36 -7.95 3.16 9.17
CA VAL A 36 -7.54 3.78 7.91
C VAL A 36 -6.02 3.95 7.84
N SER A 37 -5.39 4.50 8.89
CA SER A 37 -3.93 4.67 8.88
C SER A 37 -3.19 3.34 8.81
N GLU A 38 -3.66 2.32 9.55
CA GLU A 38 -3.02 1.01 9.57
C GLU A 38 -3.11 0.31 8.23
N ILE A 39 -4.25 0.40 7.52
CA ILE A 39 -4.37 -0.13 6.15
C ILE A 39 -3.45 0.63 5.20
N MET A 40 -3.36 1.96 5.29
CA MET A 40 -2.47 2.77 4.44
C MET A 40 -0.98 2.45 4.69
N LEU A 41 -0.58 2.24 5.94
CA LEU A 41 0.82 1.95 6.33
C LEU A 41 1.31 0.56 5.91
N GLN A 42 0.41 -0.36 5.52
CA GLN A 42 0.82 -1.65 4.98
C GLN A 42 1.71 -1.46 3.74
N GLN A 43 2.99 -1.83 3.87
CA GLN A 43 4.00 -1.72 2.81
C GLN A 43 4.18 -0.29 2.24
N THR A 44 3.81 0.74 2.99
CA THR A 44 3.92 2.15 2.58
C THR A 44 4.62 2.96 3.67
N ARG A 45 5.48 3.91 3.29
CA ARG A 45 6.23 4.73 4.25
C ARG A 45 5.33 5.80 4.88
N VAL A 46 5.55 6.08 6.17
CA VAL A 46 4.82 7.07 6.97
C VAL A 46 4.72 8.43 6.25
N GLU A 47 5.83 8.95 5.73
CA GLU A 47 5.84 10.27 5.08
C GLU A 47 4.95 10.34 3.85
N ALA A 48 4.89 9.27 3.05
CA ALA A 48 3.97 9.20 1.92
C ALA A 48 2.52 9.17 2.41
N VAL A 49 2.22 8.41 3.49
CA VAL A 49 0.84 8.22 3.98
C VAL A 49 0.21 9.51 4.51
N LYS A 50 0.97 10.44 5.11
CA LYS A 50 0.41 11.66 5.75
C LYS A 50 -0.54 12.45 4.84
N ALA A 51 -0.10 12.75 3.61
CA ALA A 51 -0.90 13.53 2.67
C ALA A 51 -2.16 12.78 2.21
N TYR A 52 -2.03 11.47 1.97
CA TYR A 52 -3.14 10.63 1.56
C TYR A 52 -4.17 10.46 2.65
N TYR A 53 -3.71 10.25 3.88
CA TYR A 53 -4.55 10.14 5.05
C TYR A 53 -5.42 11.38 5.22
N ASN A 54 -4.80 12.57 5.22
CA ASN A 54 -5.52 13.84 5.40
C ASN A 54 -6.58 14.06 4.30
N ARG A 55 -6.23 13.80 3.03
CA ARG A 55 -7.19 13.90 1.92
C ARG A 55 -8.32 12.88 2.06
N PHE A 56 -7.99 11.65 2.44
CA PHE A 56 -8.95 10.56 2.54
C PHE A 56 -9.96 10.79 3.66
N THR A 57 -9.50 11.18 4.86
CA THR A 57 -10.38 11.42 6.01
C THR A 57 -11.14 12.74 5.92
N ALA A 58 -10.66 13.71 5.13
CA ALA A 58 -11.45 14.91 4.81
C ALA A 58 -12.66 14.58 3.93
N GLU A 59 -12.48 13.70 2.94
CA GLU A 59 -13.54 13.31 2.00
C GLU A 59 -14.44 12.18 2.53
N LEU A 60 -13.89 11.29 3.34
CA LEU A 60 -14.56 10.14 3.94
C LEU A 60 -14.29 10.18 5.46
N PRO A 61 -14.98 11.06 6.21
CA PRO A 61 -14.70 11.23 7.64
C PRO A 61 -15.20 10.08 8.51
N THR A 62 -16.15 9.26 8.02
CA THR A 62 -16.74 8.17 8.79
C THR A 62 -16.74 6.82 8.06
N ILE A 63 -17.05 5.76 8.80
CA ILE A 63 -17.27 4.42 8.24
C ILE A 63 -18.45 4.42 7.26
N ALA A 64 -19.51 5.19 7.56
CA ALA A 64 -20.67 5.31 6.69
C ALA A 64 -20.30 5.94 5.34
N ASP A 65 -19.49 7.02 5.37
CA ASP A 65 -19.02 7.67 4.13
C ASP A 65 -18.16 6.72 3.30
N LEU A 66 -17.26 5.97 3.94
CA LEU A 66 -16.45 4.95 3.27
C LEU A 66 -17.30 3.84 2.65
N ALA A 67 -18.33 3.37 3.37
CA ALA A 67 -19.22 2.32 2.89
C ALA A 67 -20.06 2.79 1.68
N ALA A 68 -20.52 4.05 1.69
CA ALA A 68 -21.36 4.63 0.64
C ALA A 68 -20.57 5.20 -0.56
N CYS A 69 -19.25 5.36 -0.43
CA CYS A 69 -18.42 5.97 -1.46
C CYS A 69 -18.47 5.20 -2.80
N GLN A 70 -18.64 5.91 -3.91
CA GLN A 70 -18.56 5.29 -5.23
C GLN A 70 -17.14 4.77 -5.49
N GLU A 71 -17.01 3.59 -6.12
CA GLU A 71 -15.71 2.92 -6.30
C GLU A 71 -14.71 3.82 -7.04
N GLU A 72 -15.16 4.56 -8.06
CA GLU A 72 -14.28 5.46 -8.82
C GLU A 72 -13.68 6.57 -7.96
N LYS A 73 -14.51 7.27 -7.18
CA LYS A 73 -14.04 8.27 -6.20
C LYS A 73 -13.08 7.63 -5.18
N LEU A 74 -13.40 6.43 -4.70
CA LEU A 74 -12.56 5.72 -3.73
C LEU A 74 -11.17 5.37 -4.30
N LEU A 75 -11.12 4.86 -5.54
CA LEU A 75 -9.87 4.53 -6.22
C LEU A 75 -9.06 5.80 -6.52
N LYS A 76 -9.73 6.91 -6.85
CA LYS A 76 -9.08 8.21 -7.03
C LYS A 76 -8.45 8.73 -5.74
N LEU A 77 -9.14 8.64 -4.61
CA LEU A 77 -8.58 8.99 -3.30
C LEU A 77 -7.36 8.14 -2.93
N TRP A 78 -7.31 6.90 -3.41
CA TRP A 78 -6.20 5.96 -3.19
C TRP A 78 -5.10 6.01 -4.27
N GLU A 79 -5.28 6.79 -5.33
CA GLU A 79 -4.42 6.83 -6.50
C GLU A 79 -2.97 7.16 -6.12
N GLY A 80 -2.06 6.21 -6.34
CA GLY A 80 -0.63 6.37 -6.07
C GLY A 80 -0.12 5.65 -4.82
N LEU A 81 -0.99 5.21 -3.91
CA LEU A 81 -0.58 4.39 -2.75
C LEU A 81 -0.23 2.94 -3.10
N GLY A 82 -0.70 2.46 -4.26
CA GLY A 82 -0.53 1.07 -4.66
C GLY A 82 -1.34 0.08 -3.81
N TYR A 83 -1.28 -1.21 -4.18
CA TYR A 83 -2.03 -2.30 -3.55
C TYR A 83 -3.53 -1.97 -3.38
N TYR A 84 -4.21 -1.62 -4.47
CA TYR A 84 -5.60 -1.15 -4.48
C TYR A 84 -6.63 -2.14 -3.91
N ASN A 85 -6.29 -3.42 -3.78
CA ASN A 85 -7.15 -4.37 -3.06
C ASN A 85 -7.31 -4.01 -1.57
N ARG A 86 -6.37 -3.25 -0.99
CA ARG A 86 -6.48 -2.73 0.37
C ARG A 86 -7.72 -1.86 0.53
N VAL A 87 -7.87 -0.83 -0.30
CA VAL A 87 -9.01 0.10 -0.19
C VAL A 87 -10.34 -0.57 -0.53
N ARG A 88 -10.33 -1.51 -1.49
CA ARG A 88 -11.53 -2.30 -1.80
C ARG A 88 -11.97 -3.18 -0.64
N ASN A 89 -11.03 -3.88 -0.02
CA ASN A 89 -11.34 -4.68 1.16
C ASN A 89 -11.78 -3.79 2.33
N MET A 90 -11.16 -2.61 2.48
CA MET A 90 -11.55 -1.62 3.47
C MET A 90 -13.01 -1.17 3.28
N GLN A 91 -13.43 -0.90 2.03
CA GLN A 91 -14.83 -0.59 1.75
C GLN A 91 -15.77 -1.77 2.01
N LYS A 92 -15.41 -2.99 1.60
CA LYS A 92 -16.21 -4.20 1.91
C LYS A 92 -16.38 -4.40 3.41
N ALA A 93 -15.32 -4.19 4.18
CA ALA A 93 -15.36 -4.21 5.64
C ALA A 93 -16.22 -3.08 6.20
N ALA A 94 -16.16 -1.87 5.65
CA ALA A 94 -17.02 -0.76 6.08
C ALA A 94 -18.50 -1.08 5.85
N ILE A 95 -18.86 -1.66 4.70
CA ILE A 95 -20.23 -2.13 4.41
C ILE A 95 -20.64 -3.22 5.41
N GLN A 96 -19.75 -4.15 5.73
CA GLN A 96 -20.01 -5.18 6.74
C GLN A 96 -20.22 -4.56 8.14
N VAL A 97 -19.43 -3.56 8.51
CA VAL A 97 -19.58 -2.82 9.78
C VAL A 97 -20.93 -2.12 9.86
N MET A 98 -21.36 -1.46 8.78
CA MET A 98 -22.68 -0.82 8.72
C MET A 98 -23.82 -1.83 8.88
N THR A 99 -23.70 -3.02 8.27
CA THR A 99 -24.79 -4.01 8.22
C THR A 99 -24.86 -4.93 9.44
N GLN A 100 -23.71 -5.32 10.01
CA GLN A 100 -23.62 -6.33 11.08
C GLN A 100 -23.26 -5.75 12.45
N TYR A 101 -22.64 -4.57 12.49
CA TYR A 101 -22.14 -3.94 13.71
C TYR A 101 -22.71 -2.52 13.89
N HIS A 102 -23.83 -2.21 13.23
CA HIS A 102 -24.57 -0.95 13.36
C HIS A 102 -23.73 0.32 13.12
N GLY A 103 -22.71 0.23 12.28
CA GLY A 103 -21.82 1.35 11.93
C GLY A 103 -20.67 1.58 12.91
N GLU A 104 -20.52 0.75 13.94
CA GLU A 104 -19.43 0.82 14.90
C GLU A 104 -18.39 -0.29 14.65
N MET A 105 -17.11 0.07 14.60
CA MET A 105 -16.05 -0.94 14.45
C MET A 105 -16.07 -1.89 15.65
N PRO A 106 -16.05 -3.22 15.45
CA PRO A 106 -16.14 -4.16 16.55
C PRO A 106 -14.96 -4.02 17.53
N HIS A 107 -15.27 -4.18 18.82
CA HIS A 107 -14.31 -3.91 19.90
C HIS A 107 -13.36 -5.08 20.20
N SER A 108 -13.73 -6.31 19.79
CA SER A 108 -12.93 -7.51 20.05
C SER A 108 -11.99 -7.82 18.89
N TYR A 109 -10.84 -8.41 19.24
CA TYR A 109 -9.84 -8.85 18.28
C TYR A 109 -10.40 -9.93 17.33
N GLU A 110 -11.22 -10.85 17.85
CA GLU A 110 -11.82 -11.95 17.11
C GLU A 110 -12.84 -11.47 16.07
N GLU A 111 -13.64 -10.45 16.39
CA GLU A 111 -14.59 -9.88 15.43
C GLU A 111 -13.88 -9.02 14.39
N LEU A 112 -12.85 -8.24 14.78
CA LEU A 112 -12.02 -7.49 13.84
C LEU A 112 -11.39 -8.40 12.77
N LEU A 113 -10.94 -9.60 13.15
CA LEU A 113 -10.37 -10.59 12.22
C LEU A 113 -11.35 -11.11 11.16
N LYS A 114 -12.66 -11.00 11.40
CA LYS A 114 -13.69 -11.42 10.42
C LYS A 114 -13.88 -10.41 9.30
N LEU A 115 -13.40 -9.18 9.47
CA LEU A 115 -13.57 -8.10 8.50
C LEU A 115 -12.59 -8.24 7.32
N PRO A 116 -13.05 -8.09 6.06
CA PRO A 116 -12.20 -8.13 4.88
C PRO A 116 -10.97 -7.22 4.97
N GLY A 117 -9.80 -7.78 4.71
CA GLY A 117 -8.53 -7.02 4.71
C GLY A 117 -7.95 -6.72 6.09
N ILE A 118 -8.61 -7.14 7.18
CA ILE A 118 -8.08 -7.04 8.54
C ILE A 118 -7.43 -8.38 8.92
N GLY A 119 -6.09 -8.40 8.91
CA GLY A 119 -5.30 -9.53 9.44
C GLY A 119 -4.92 -9.32 10.91
N SER A 120 -4.18 -10.29 11.48
CA SER A 120 -3.75 -10.27 12.89
C SER A 120 -3.06 -8.99 13.32
N TYR A 121 -2.19 -8.44 12.47
CA TYR A 121 -1.55 -7.15 12.72
C TYR A 121 -2.56 -6.01 12.89
N THR A 122 -3.44 -5.82 11.91
CA THR A 122 -4.41 -4.69 11.92
C THR A 122 -5.46 -4.88 13.01
N ALA A 123 -5.93 -6.12 13.25
CA ALA A 123 -6.81 -6.42 14.36
C ALA A 123 -6.14 -6.09 15.71
N GLY A 124 -4.88 -6.49 15.89
CA GLY A 124 -4.11 -6.17 17.10
C GLY A 124 -3.90 -4.67 17.29
N ALA A 125 -3.58 -3.95 16.20
CA ALA A 125 -3.39 -2.51 16.23
C ALA A 125 -4.68 -1.77 16.60
N VAL A 126 -5.80 -2.05 15.92
CA VAL A 126 -7.10 -1.43 16.22
C VAL A 126 -7.56 -1.79 17.63
N ALA A 127 -7.57 -3.07 18.00
CA ALA A 127 -8.05 -3.52 19.30
C ALA A 127 -7.24 -2.92 20.47
N SER A 128 -5.91 -2.86 20.34
CA SER A 128 -5.06 -2.33 21.41
C SER A 128 -5.06 -0.80 21.49
N ILE A 129 -5.03 -0.10 20.35
CA ILE A 129 -4.92 1.36 20.32
C ILE A 129 -6.28 2.02 20.56
N ALA A 130 -7.35 1.52 19.94
CA ALA A 130 -8.67 2.13 20.07
C ALA A 130 -9.41 1.66 21.33
N TYR A 131 -9.24 0.37 21.70
CA TYR A 131 -10.07 -0.28 22.72
C TYR A 131 -9.28 -0.79 23.93
N GLY A 132 -7.96 -0.55 23.98
CA GLY A 132 -7.11 -0.93 25.12
C GLY A 132 -6.96 -2.44 25.31
N ILE A 133 -7.37 -3.26 24.34
CA ILE A 133 -7.31 -4.73 24.46
C ILE A 133 -5.84 -5.17 24.43
N PRO A 134 -5.37 -5.99 25.40
CA PRO A 134 -3.96 -6.37 25.53
C PRO A 134 -3.57 -7.49 24.54
N VAL A 135 -3.66 -7.18 23.24
CA VAL A 135 -3.28 -8.05 22.13
C VAL A 135 -2.10 -7.44 21.34
N PRO A 136 -1.09 -8.24 20.94
CA PRO A 136 0.04 -7.75 20.15
C PRO A 136 -0.35 -7.29 18.74
N ALA A 137 0.32 -6.24 18.26
CA ALA A 137 0.29 -5.82 16.85
C ALA A 137 1.68 -6.04 16.22
N VAL A 138 1.85 -7.16 15.51
CA VAL A 138 3.18 -7.60 15.04
C VAL A 138 3.39 -7.31 13.55
N ASP A 139 4.11 -6.23 13.24
CA ASP A 139 4.55 -5.89 11.88
C ASP A 139 6.03 -6.23 11.63
N GLY A 140 6.56 -5.83 10.47
CA GLY A 140 7.98 -6.03 10.14
C GLY A 140 8.96 -5.24 11.02
N ASN A 141 8.51 -4.16 11.68
CA ASN A 141 9.31 -3.41 12.65
C ASN A 141 9.39 -4.17 13.97
N VAL A 142 8.26 -4.61 14.49
CA VAL A 142 8.17 -5.40 15.71
C VAL A 142 8.92 -6.72 15.57
N LEU A 143 8.73 -7.46 14.47
CA LEU A 143 9.49 -8.70 14.22
C LEU A 143 10.99 -8.47 14.32
N ARG A 144 11.51 -7.42 13.66
CA ARG A 144 12.94 -7.08 13.71
C ARG A 144 13.41 -6.74 15.11
N VAL A 145 12.67 -5.87 15.82
CA VAL A 145 12.99 -5.48 17.19
C VAL A 145 13.08 -6.73 18.06
N ILE A 146 12.03 -7.55 18.08
CA ILE A 146 11.96 -8.69 18.99
C ILE A 146 12.97 -9.78 18.64
N THR A 147 13.24 -10.06 17.36
CA THR A 147 14.30 -11.01 16.99
C THR A 147 15.68 -10.53 17.43
N ARG A 148 15.97 -9.21 17.35
CA ARG A 148 17.23 -8.65 17.85
C ARG A 148 17.30 -8.70 19.37
N MET A 149 16.21 -8.34 20.05
CA MET A 149 16.13 -8.39 21.52
C MET A 149 16.42 -9.80 22.06
N THR A 150 15.96 -10.83 21.35
CA THR A 150 16.05 -12.22 21.79
C THR A 150 17.17 -13.03 21.13
N ALA A 151 17.93 -12.43 20.20
CA ALA A 151 18.90 -13.12 19.33
C ALA A 151 18.27 -14.33 18.61
N ASN A 152 17.04 -14.17 18.12
CA ASN A 152 16.29 -15.23 17.43
C ASN A 152 16.64 -15.25 15.92
N TYR A 153 17.13 -16.40 15.45
CA TYR A 153 17.55 -16.67 14.07
C TYR A 153 16.42 -17.20 13.17
N GLY A 154 15.19 -17.27 13.69
CA GLY A 154 14.02 -17.66 12.93
C GLY A 154 13.78 -16.71 11.75
N ASP A 155 13.45 -17.28 10.60
CA ASP A 155 13.12 -16.50 9.41
C ASP A 155 11.77 -15.80 9.60
N ILE A 156 11.78 -14.46 9.67
CA ILE A 156 10.59 -13.67 9.95
C ILE A 156 9.56 -13.67 8.79
N THR A 157 9.90 -14.31 7.67
CA THR A 157 8.94 -14.57 6.58
C THR A 157 8.06 -15.80 6.84
N LYS A 158 8.45 -16.69 7.77
CA LYS A 158 7.73 -17.91 8.12
C LYS A 158 6.69 -17.66 9.21
N GLN A 159 5.55 -18.36 9.11
CA GLN A 159 4.45 -18.21 10.08
C GLN A 159 4.86 -18.64 11.50
N ASN A 160 5.60 -19.75 11.63
CA ASN A 160 6.08 -20.23 12.93
C ASN A 160 6.85 -19.17 13.73
N THR A 161 7.78 -18.45 13.08
CA THR A 161 8.53 -17.35 13.71
C THR A 161 7.62 -16.21 14.16
N LYS A 162 6.62 -15.86 13.34
CA LYS A 162 5.64 -14.81 13.69
C LYS A 162 4.78 -15.22 14.88
N ASP A 163 4.33 -16.48 14.93
CA ASP A 163 3.52 -17.02 16.01
C ASP A 163 4.32 -17.08 17.31
N GLU A 164 5.58 -17.51 17.25
CA GLU A 164 6.50 -17.52 18.40
C GLU A 164 6.68 -16.11 18.98
N ILE A 165 6.99 -15.12 18.14
CA ILE A 165 7.16 -13.72 18.55
C ILE A 165 5.85 -13.15 19.12
N THR A 166 4.72 -13.45 18.49
CA THR A 166 3.40 -13.01 18.95
C THR A 166 3.10 -13.58 20.34
N LYS A 167 3.41 -14.87 20.59
CA LYS A 167 3.23 -15.51 21.90
C LYS A 167 4.12 -14.87 22.98
N GLN A 168 5.37 -14.54 22.65
CA GLN A 168 6.27 -13.86 23.57
C GLN A 168 5.77 -12.46 23.94
N LEU A 169 5.27 -11.71 22.96
CA LEU A 169 4.69 -10.38 23.19
C LEU A 169 3.39 -10.45 24.00
N GLN A 170 2.52 -11.42 23.70
CA GLN A 170 1.27 -11.62 24.43
C GLN A 170 1.51 -11.81 25.94
N ALA A 171 2.61 -12.47 26.32
CA ALA A 171 2.96 -12.71 27.70
C ALA A 171 3.43 -11.45 28.47
N ILE A 172 3.77 -10.36 27.78
CA ILE A 172 4.29 -9.12 28.39
C ILE A 172 3.39 -7.90 28.13
N MET A 173 2.27 -8.06 27.43
CA MET A 173 1.36 -6.95 27.11
C MET A 173 0.91 -6.22 28.38
N PRO A 174 1.18 -4.91 28.51
CA PRO A 174 0.70 -4.15 29.66
C PRO A 174 -0.81 -3.94 29.56
N LYS A 175 -1.56 -4.34 30.59
CA LYS A 175 -3.04 -4.29 30.59
C LYS A 175 -3.61 -2.89 30.37
N GLN A 176 -2.94 -1.85 30.86
CA GLN A 176 -3.44 -0.45 30.82
C GLN A 176 -2.85 0.36 29.65
N HIS A 177 -1.75 -0.10 29.05
CA HIS A 177 -0.99 0.65 28.04
C HIS A 177 -0.72 -0.19 26.79
N ALA A 178 -1.62 -1.13 26.46
CA ALA A 178 -1.44 -2.06 25.36
C ALA A 178 -1.22 -1.36 24.01
N GLY A 179 -2.04 -0.35 23.72
CA GLY A 179 -1.93 0.47 22.52
C GLY A 179 -0.61 1.22 22.44
N ASP A 180 -0.22 1.91 23.52
CA ASP A 180 1.06 2.63 23.61
C ASP A 180 2.25 1.68 23.45
N PHE A 181 2.21 0.49 24.06
CA PHE A 181 3.28 -0.48 23.97
C PHE A 181 3.46 -1.01 22.53
N ASN A 182 2.36 -1.35 21.85
CA ASN A 182 2.40 -1.73 20.44
C ASN A 182 2.97 -0.60 19.58
N GLN A 183 2.46 0.63 19.75
CA GLN A 183 2.96 1.79 19.01
C GLN A 183 4.44 2.08 19.31
N ALA A 184 4.88 1.91 20.55
CA ALA A 184 6.25 2.11 20.95
C ALA A 184 7.21 1.10 20.30
N LEU A 185 6.82 -0.17 20.19
CA LEU A 185 7.60 -1.18 19.46
C LEU A 185 7.70 -0.84 17.97
N MET A 186 6.59 -0.42 17.35
CA MET A 186 6.58 0.02 15.94
C MET A 186 7.44 1.26 15.73
N GLU A 187 7.32 2.25 16.61
CA GLU A 187 8.09 3.49 16.59
C GLU A 187 9.59 3.22 16.77
N LEU A 188 9.97 2.40 17.76
CA LEU A 188 11.35 2.00 18.00
C LEU A 188 11.97 1.35 16.77
N GLY A 189 11.25 0.41 16.14
CA GLY A 189 11.70 -0.21 14.90
C GLY A 189 11.82 0.80 13.75
N ALA A 190 10.91 1.77 13.68
CA ALA A 190 10.90 2.76 12.60
C ALA A 190 12.01 3.82 12.72
N THR A 191 12.41 4.21 13.94
CA THR A 191 13.29 5.39 14.15
C THR A 191 14.66 5.06 14.73
N VAL A 192 14.81 3.97 15.49
CA VAL A 192 16.04 3.62 16.21
C VAL A 192 16.60 2.29 15.72
N CYS A 193 15.80 1.22 15.85
CA CYS A 193 16.16 -0.14 15.46
C CYS A 193 15.85 -0.35 13.97
N ILE A 194 16.50 0.44 13.11
CA ILE A 194 16.22 0.51 11.67
C ILE A 194 16.69 -0.74 10.90
N PRO A 195 16.09 -1.04 9.72
CA PRO A 195 16.56 -2.09 8.83
C PRO A 195 17.67 -1.58 7.89
N ASN A 196 18.37 -2.50 7.22
CA ASN A 196 19.30 -2.20 6.11
C ASN A 196 20.39 -1.17 6.46
N GLY A 197 21.00 -1.30 7.64
CA GLY A 197 22.04 -0.41 8.12
C GLY A 197 22.32 -0.66 9.60
N GLU A 198 23.25 0.10 10.16
CA GLU A 198 23.54 0.06 11.58
C GLU A 198 22.39 0.69 12.38
N PRO A 199 21.74 -0.06 13.29
CA PRO A 199 20.74 0.53 14.18
C PRO A 199 21.38 1.52 15.15
N GLN A 200 20.61 2.51 15.59
CA GLN A 200 21.08 3.56 16.51
C GLN A 200 21.09 3.04 17.96
N CYS A 201 21.86 1.98 18.22
CA CYS A 201 21.86 1.27 19.50
C CYS A 201 22.23 2.16 20.68
N PHE A 202 23.10 3.15 20.51
CA PHE A 202 23.55 4.05 21.58
C PHE A 202 22.43 4.93 22.17
N VAL A 203 21.38 5.18 21.40
CA VAL A 203 20.20 5.95 21.86
C VAL A 203 18.97 5.05 22.08
N CYS A 204 19.13 3.72 21.99
CA CYS A 204 18.04 2.79 22.15
C CYS A 204 17.65 2.66 23.63
N PRO A 205 16.38 2.91 24.01
CA PRO A 205 15.94 2.92 25.41
C PRO A 205 16.01 1.54 26.08
N VAL A 206 16.11 0.48 25.28
CA VAL A 206 16.09 -0.93 25.73
C VAL A 206 17.39 -1.66 25.36
N GLN A 207 18.45 -0.92 25.00
CA GLN A 207 19.74 -1.46 24.57
C GLN A 207 20.30 -2.48 25.58
N THR A 208 20.25 -2.16 26.87
CA THR A 208 20.81 -2.98 27.96
C THR A 208 20.22 -4.38 28.04
N TYR A 209 19.00 -4.57 27.50
CA TYR A 209 18.30 -5.86 27.46
C TYR A 209 18.44 -6.58 26.11
N CYS A 210 19.12 -5.98 25.13
CA CYS A 210 19.19 -6.49 23.75
C CYS A 210 20.33 -7.50 23.59
N LYS A 211 20.00 -8.78 23.42
CA LYS A 211 20.99 -9.84 23.20
C LYS A 211 21.79 -9.64 21.92
N ALA A 212 21.15 -9.28 20.81
CA ALA A 212 21.88 -9.05 19.57
C ALA A 212 22.88 -7.88 19.66
N PHE A 213 22.66 -6.90 20.54
CA PHE A 213 23.66 -5.85 20.78
C PHE A 213 24.85 -6.38 21.58
N GLN A 214 24.58 -7.16 22.64
CA GLN A 214 25.62 -7.80 23.46
C GLN A 214 26.49 -8.76 22.64
N ASP A 215 25.88 -9.47 21.68
CA ASP A 215 26.53 -10.49 20.87
C ASP A 215 27.05 -9.94 19.51
N GLY A 216 26.85 -8.66 19.21
CA GLY A 216 27.28 -8.05 17.94
C GLY A 216 26.47 -8.45 16.69
N LEU A 217 25.27 -9.01 16.86
CA LEU A 217 24.43 -9.59 15.80
C LEU A 217 23.40 -8.62 15.19
N THR A 218 23.43 -7.34 15.55
CA THR A 218 22.36 -6.39 15.18
C THR A 218 22.22 -6.17 13.66
N THR A 219 23.30 -6.33 12.89
CA THR A 219 23.30 -6.20 11.43
C THR A 219 22.93 -7.50 10.71
N GLU A 220 23.05 -8.65 11.37
CA GLU A 220 22.71 -9.97 10.84
C GLU A 220 21.22 -10.31 11.01
N LEU A 221 20.61 -9.80 12.08
CA LEU A 221 19.20 -10.00 12.39
C LEU A 221 18.33 -8.83 11.90
N PRO A 222 17.11 -9.09 11.40
CA PRO A 222 16.42 -10.39 11.37
C PRO A 222 16.77 -11.23 10.14
N ILE A 223 16.69 -12.55 10.27
CA ILE A 223 16.78 -13.46 9.11
C ILE A 223 15.53 -13.31 8.23
N LYS A 224 15.75 -13.13 6.93
CA LYS A 224 14.69 -13.06 5.91
C LYS A 224 15.05 -13.92 4.72
N SER A 225 14.15 -14.84 4.35
CA SER A 225 14.27 -15.56 3.07
C SER A 225 14.38 -14.60 1.88
N LYS A 226 15.26 -14.94 0.92
CA LYS A 226 15.38 -14.21 -0.34
C LYS A 226 14.05 -14.28 -1.12
N LYS A 227 13.63 -13.14 -1.68
CA LYS A 227 12.46 -13.10 -2.55
C LYS A 227 12.75 -13.86 -3.85
N LYS A 228 11.73 -14.53 -4.39
CA LYS A 228 11.79 -15.10 -5.74
C LYS A 228 12.07 -13.98 -6.76
N PRO A 229 12.79 -14.28 -7.86
CA PRO A 229 12.94 -13.31 -8.95
C PRO A 229 11.57 -12.94 -9.49
N ARG A 230 11.42 -11.68 -9.92
CA ARG A 230 10.17 -11.19 -10.50
C ARG A 230 10.00 -11.72 -11.91
N ARG A 231 8.75 -11.96 -12.31
CA ARG A 231 8.42 -12.26 -13.70
C ARG A 231 8.51 -10.99 -14.53
N ILE A 232 9.21 -11.02 -15.66
CA ILE A 232 9.24 -9.91 -16.61
C ILE A 232 8.07 -10.07 -17.58
N GLU A 233 7.32 -9.00 -17.80
CA GLU A 233 6.27 -8.91 -18.79
C GLU A 233 6.58 -7.74 -19.73
N ASN A 234 6.76 -8.04 -21.01
CA ASN A 234 6.92 -7.03 -22.04
C ASN A 234 5.53 -6.57 -22.49
N LYS A 235 5.37 -5.27 -22.71
CA LYS A 235 4.10 -4.66 -23.14
C LYS A 235 4.35 -3.56 -24.15
N THR A 236 3.45 -3.42 -25.11
CA THR A 236 3.40 -2.30 -26.03
C THR A 236 2.21 -1.43 -25.70
N VAL A 237 2.46 -0.19 -25.30
CA VAL A 237 1.44 0.80 -24.93
C VAL A 237 1.13 1.68 -26.14
N LEU A 238 -0.15 1.79 -26.49
CA LEU A 238 -0.63 2.51 -27.66
C LEU A 238 -1.35 3.78 -27.21
N LEU A 239 -0.74 4.93 -27.48
CA LEU A 239 -1.21 6.25 -27.11
C LEU A 239 -1.99 6.84 -28.29
N LEU A 240 -3.26 6.45 -28.38
CA LEU A 240 -4.18 6.85 -29.45
C LEU A 240 -4.76 8.24 -29.13
N ILE A 241 -4.52 9.20 -30.02
CA ILE A 241 -5.04 10.57 -29.89
C ILE A 241 -5.91 10.88 -31.10
N SER A 242 -7.14 11.30 -30.86
CA SER A 242 -8.05 11.83 -31.88
C SER A 242 -8.51 13.20 -31.41
N GLU A 243 -8.36 14.22 -32.26
CA GLU A 243 -8.69 15.61 -31.91
C GLU A 243 -8.03 16.10 -30.61
N SER A 244 -8.81 16.26 -29.53
CA SER A 244 -8.43 16.62 -28.16
C SER A 244 -8.72 15.50 -27.14
N ALA A 245 -9.01 14.29 -27.62
CA ALA A 245 -9.31 13.12 -26.81
C ALA A 245 -8.23 12.04 -26.92
N VAL A 246 -8.07 11.27 -25.84
CA VAL A 246 -7.18 10.11 -25.77
C VAL A 246 -7.99 8.85 -25.46
N ALA A 247 -7.68 7.76 -26.16
CA ALA A 247 -8.32 6.47 -25.89
C ALA A 247 -7.79 5.86 -24.60
N LEU A 248 -8.70 5.45 -23.73
CA LEU A 248 -8.42 4.73 -22.49
C LEU A 248 -9.33 3.51 -22.38
N GLN A 249 -8.95 2.57 -21.53
CA GLN A 249 -9.80 1.44 -21.16
C GLN A 249 -9.67 1.14 -19.67
N LYS A 250 -10.76 0.61 -19.09
CA LYS A 250 -10.75 0.11 -17.72
C LYS A 250 -10.18 -1.29 -17.68
N ARG A 251 -9.29 -1.57 -16.71
CA ARG A 251 -8.70 -2.90 -16.54
C ARG A 251 -9.72 -3.88 -15.95
N ASP A 252 -9.77 -5.09 -16.50
CA ASP A 252 -10.66 -6.15 -16.01
C ASP A 252 -10.44 -6.49 -14.54
N SER A 253 -11.50 -6.96 -13.89
CA SER A 253 -11.54 -7.30 -12.46
C SER A 253 -10.52 -8.38 -12.04
N LYS A 254 -10.06 -9.22 -12.96
CA LYS A 254 -9.12 -10.32 -12.72
C LYS A 254 -7.64 -9.95 -12.93
N GLN A 255 -7.37 -8.77 -13.51
CA GLN A 255 -6.02 -8.36 -13.86
C GLN A 255 -5.32 -7.63 -12.69
N VAL A 256 -3.99 -7.58 -12.71
CA VAL A 256 -3.22 -6.68 -11.83
C VAL A 256 -3.72 -5.24 -12.06
N LEU A 257 -3.87 -4.41 -11.02
CA LEU A 257 -4.45 -3.06 -11.15
C LEU A 257 -5.90 -3.05 -11.68
N ALA A 258 -6.67 -4.11 -11.40
CA ALA A 258 -8.09 -4.23 -11.73
C ALA A 258 -8.89 -2.94 -11.43
N GLY A 259 -9.81 -2.60 -12.32
CA GLY A 259 -10.73 -1.46 -12.22
C GLY A 259 -10.08 -0.07 -12.38
N LEU A 260 -8.77 0.02 -12.57
CA LEU A 260 -8.09 1.27 -12.88
C LEU A 260 -8.04 1.51 -14.38
N TRP A 261 -7.87 2.78 -14.75
CA TRP A 261 -7.74 3.21 -16.13
C TRP A 261 -6.33 2.95 -16.68
N GLN A 262 -6.25 2.65 -17.96
CA GLN A 262 -5.00 2.47 -18.67
C GLN A 262 -5.09 2.93 -20.11
N PHE A 263 -3.94 3.21 -20.71
CA PHE A 263 -3.83 3.27 -22.16
C PHE A 263 -3.97 1.86 -22.75
N PRO A 264 -4.59 1.74 -23.94
CA PRO A 264 -4.61 0.48 -24.67
C PRO A 264 -3.21 -0.12 -24.79
N ASN A 265 -3.08 -1.41 -24.48
CA ASN A 265 -1.80 -2.10 -24.53
C ASN A 265 -1.96 -3.57 -24.84
N VAL A 266 -0.91 -4.12 -25.45
CA VAL A 266 -0.81 -5.53 -25.83
C VAL A 266 0.45 -6.16 -25.26
N GLU A 267 0.46 -7.49 -25.18
CA GLU A 267 1.62 -8.23 -24.71
C GLU A 267 2.75 -8.24 -25.75
N GLY A 268 4.00 -8.24 -25.25
CA GLY A 268 5.19 -8.20 -26.09
C GLY A 268 5.64 -6.79 -26.47
N HIS A 269 6.78 -6.72 -27.15
CA HIS A 269 7.27 -5.51 -27.81
C HIS A 269 6.98 -5.64 -29.30
N LEU A 270 5.96 -4.94 -29.77
CA LEU A 270 5.60 -4.92 -31.17
C LEU A 270 6.58 -4.04 -31.96
N SER A 271 6.88 -4.49 -33.18
CA SER A 271 7.51 -3.67 -34.20
C SER A 271 6.51 -2.65 -34.77
N PRO A 272 6.97 -1.58 -35.43
CA PRO A 272 6.07 -0.60 -36.04
C PRO A 272 5.03 -1.21 -37.00
N HIS A 273 5.42 -2.23 -37.77
CA HIS A 273 4.50 -2.94 -38.66
C HIS A 273 3.42 -3.73 -37.89
N ALA A 274 3.81 -4.42 -36.81
CA ALA A 274 2.84 -5.15 -35.98
C ALA A 274 1.90 -4.20 -35.22
N VAL A 275 2.35 -2.98 -34.87
CA VAL A 275 1.48 -1.93 -34.32
C VAL A 275 0.42 -1.51 -35.33
N GLN A 276 0.79 -1.29 -36.60
CA GLN A 276 -0.18 -0.98 -37.65
C GLN A 276 -1.23 -2.09 -37.77
N THR A 277 -0.79 -3.35 -37.82
CA THR A 277 -1.71 -4.50 -37.85
C THR A 277 -2.66 -4.53 -36.65
N GLN A 278 -2.17 -4.21 -35.45
CA GLN A 278 -3.00 -4.17 -34.24
C GLN A 278 -4.06 -3.06 -34.31
N ILE A 279 -3.69 -1.88 -34.82
CA ILE A 279 -4.60 -0.74 -35.02
C ILE A 279 -5.68 -1.07 -36.05
N ASP A 280 -5.30 -1.72 -37.15
CA ASP A 280 -6.22 -2.16 -38.21
C ASP A 280 -7.23 -3.18 -37.67
N GLN A 281 -6.79 -4.10 -36.80
CA GLN A 281 -7.67 -5.06 -36.09
C GLN A 281 -8.66 -4.40 -35.14
N TRP A 282 -8.34 -3.22 -34.60
CA TRP A 282 -9.25 -2.42 -33.80
C TRP A 282 -10.12 -1.47 -34.64
N HIS A 283 -9.97 -1.52 -35.97
CA HIS A 283 -10.68 -0.65 -36.91
C HIS A 283 -10.45 0.84 -36.64
N ILE A 284 -9.26 1.20 -36.14
CA ILE A 284 -8.91 2.59 -35.85
C ILE A 284 -8.15 3.20 -37.04
N PRO A 285 -8.69 4.23 -37.70
CA PRO A 285 -7.98 4.90 -38.78
C PRO A 285 -6.84 5.77 -38.21
N ALA A 286 -5.60 5.33 -38.40
CA ALA A 286 -4.40 6.05 -37.99
C ALA A 286 -3.82 6.89 -39.14
N LYS A 287 -3.57 8.18 -38.87
CA LYS A 287 -2.87 9.12 -39.77
C LYS A 287 -1.36 8.99 -39.66
N GLN A 288 -0.86 8.79 -38.45
CA GLN A 288 0.57 8.79 -38.16
C GLN A 288 0.86 7.95 -36.91
N ILE A 289 1.91 7.13 -37.00
CA ILE A 289 2.42 6.32 -35.89
C ILE A 289 3.87 6.73 -35.63
N LEU A 290 4.18 7.08 -34.38
CA LEU A 290 5.50 7.48 -33.94
C LEU A 290 5.94 6.62 -32.77
N GLU A 291 7.18 6.17 -32.76
CA GLU A 291 7.78 5.62 -31.54
C GLU A 291 7.77 6.67 -30.43
N SER A 292 7.51 6.21 -29.22
CA SER A 292 7.40 7.07 -28.05
C SER A 292 8.23 6.49 -26.89
N LYS A 293 7.94 6.94 -25.68
CA LYS A 293 8.72 6.68 -24.48
C LYS A 293 8.78 5.18 -24.16
N GLN A 294 9.93 4.73 -23.66
CA GLN A 294 10.03 3.44 -22.97
C GLN A 294 9.96 3.65 -21.45
N SER A 295 9.34 2.72 -20.76
CA SER A 295 9.18 2.78 -19.31
C SER A 295 9.28 1.40 -18.69
N LYS A 296 10.01 1.31 -17.56
CA LYS A 296 10.04 0.13 -16.73
C LYS A 296 9.29 0.41 -15.43
N HIS A 297 8.34 -0.45 -15.09
CA HIS A 297 7.62 -0.37 -13.82
C HIS A 297 7.79 -1.65 -13.00
N ILE A 298 8.09 -1.51 -11.72
CA ILE A 298 8.43 -2.63 -10.83
C ILE A 298 7.33 -2.83 -9.79
N PHE A 299 6.68 -3.99 -9.84
CA PHE A 299 5.76 -4.47 -8.81
C PHE A 299 6.51 -5.39 -7.82
N THR A 300 5.80 -5.92 -6.82
CA THR A 300 6.40 -6.88 -5.88
C THR A 300 6.80 -8.20 -6.55
N HIS A 301 5.99 -8.68 -7.51
CA HIS A 301 6.14 -10.01 -8.12
C HIS A 301 6.37 -9.97 -9.63
N ILE A 302 6.16 -8.82 -10.27
CA ILE A 302 6.20 -8.64 -11.73
C ILE A 302 7.00 -7.38 -12.06
N GLU A 303 7.66 -7.34 -13.20
CA GLU A 303 8.25 -6.15 -13.79
C GLU A 303 7.64 -5.93 -15.18
N TRP A 304 7.04 -4.77 -15.41
CA TRP A 304 6.55 -4.38 -16.72
C TRP A 304 7.64 -3.61 -17.46
N HIS A 305 7.99 -4.12 -18.64
CA HIS A 305 8.90 -3.48 -19.58
C HIS A 305 8.05 -2.98 -20.75
N MET A 306 7.79 -1.68 -20.77
CA MET A 306 6.86 -1.06 -21.71
C MET A 306 7.61 -0.26 -22.77
N ASN A 307 7.38 -0.55 -24.05
CA ASN A 307 7.58 0.40 -25.13
C ASN A 307 6.23 1.08 -25.45
N SER A 308 6.26 2.24 -26.08
CA SER A 308 5.02 2.91 -26.48
C SER A 308 5.10 3.52 -27.86
N TYR A 309 3.93 3.67 -28.47
CA TYR A 309 3.74 4.36 -29.74
C TYR A 309 2.69 5.44 -29.59
N LEU A 310 2.97 6.62 -30.11
CA LEU A 310 2.05 7.73 -30.24
C LEU A 310 1.36 7.63 -31.59
N ILE A 311 0.03 7.60 -31.59
CA ILE A 311 -0.77 7.35 -32.79
C ILE A 311 -1.78 8.48 -32.92
N PHE A 312 -1.66 9.25 -33.99
CA PHE A 312 -2.65 10.26 -34.34
C PHE A 312 -3.72 9.62 -35.20
N CYS A 313 -4.94 9.58 -34.68
CA CYS A 313 -6.10 8.99 -35.32
C CYS A 313 -6.89 10.04 -36.12
N GLU A 314 -7.74 9.57 -37.04
CA GLU A 314 -8.79 10.40 -37.63
C GLU A 314 -9.94 10.63 -36.64
N ALA A 315 -10.68 11.74 -36.79
CA ALA A 315 -11.76 12.14 -35.89
C ALA A 315 -12.78 11.00 -35.68
N GLN A 316 -13.15 10.33 -36.78
CA GLN A 316 -14.07 9.19 -36.81
C GLN A 316 -13.63 7.98 -35.96
N ALA A 317 -12.36 7.89 -35.53
CA ALA A 317 -11.91 6.84 -34.62
C ALA A 317 -12.66 6.82 -33.28
N ILE A 318 -13.19 7.97 -32.87
CA ILE A 318 -13.97 8.11 -31.62
C ILE A 318 -15.25 7.25 -31.67
N ASP A 319 -15.90 7.21 -32.83
CA ASP A 319 -17.20 6.54 -33.02
C ASP A 319 -17.07 5.08 -33.50
N LEU A 320 -15.86 4.63 -33.85
CA LEU A 320 -15.64 3.34 -34.52
C LEU A 320 -15.17 2.22 -33.59
N CYS A 321 -14.70 2.54 -32.38
CA CYS A 321 -14.10 1.57 -31.48
C CYS A 321 -14.72 1.60 -30.08
N ASP A 322 -15.75 0.78 -29.87
CA ASP A 322 -16.45 0.63 -28.58
C ASP A 322 -15.58 -0.01 -27.48
N GLN A 323 -14.36 -0.44 -27.81
CA GLN A 323 -13.43 -1.04 -26.85
C GLN A 323 -12.78 0.01 -25.94
N PHE A 324 -12.80 1.28 -26.36
CA PHE A 324 -12.12 2.36 -25.68
C PHE A 324 -13.07 3.50 -25.34
N GLU A 325 -12.79 4.15 -24.22
CA GLU A 325 -13.42 5.40 -23.84
C GLU A 325 -12.47 6.54 -24.18
N TRP A 326 -12.95 7.45 -25.02
CA TRP A 326 -12.21 8.62 -25.47
C TRP A 326 -12.41 9.76 -24.48
N MET A 327 -11.33 10.19 -23.85
CA MET A 327 -11.35 11.13 -22.73
C MET A 327 -10.55 12.37 -23.04
N GLU A 328 -11.08 13.53 -22.68
CA GLU A 328 -10.40 14.81 -22.80
C GLU A 328 -9.48 15.07 -21.60
N LYS A 329 -8.69 16.14 -21.69
CA LYS A 329 -7.75 16.54 -20.63
C LYS A 329 -8.41 16.66 -19.26
N GLN A 330 -9.62 17.23 -19.20
CA GLN A 330 -10.35 17.44 -17.95
C GLN A 330 -10.76 16.11 -17.30
N ASP A 331 -11.15 15.12 -18.09
CA ASP A 331 -11.57 13.81 -17.60
C ASP A 331 -10.40 13.04 -16.96
N LEU A 332 -9.19 13.22 -17.50
CA LEU A 332 -7.97 12.61 -16.96
C LEU A 332 -7.67 13.03 -15.51
N GLU A 333 -8.17 14.18 -15.07
CA GLU A 333 -7.97 14.66 -13.70
C GLU A 333 -8.88 13.94 -12.70
N HIS A 334 -9.99 13.37 -13.16
CA HIS A 334 -11.01 12.75 -12.32
C HIS A 334 -10.87 11.22 -12.21
N ILE A 335 -10.18 10.59 -13.16
CA ILE A 335 -9.96 9.15 -13.19
C ILE A 335 -8.66 8.73 -12.49
N ALA A 336 -8.57 7.46 -12.08
CA ALA A 336 -7.38 6.89 -11.45
C ALA A 336 -6.50 6.13 -12.46
N ILE A 337 -5.34 6.69 -12.81
CA ILE A 337 -4.33 6.07 -13.67
C ILE A 337 -3.14 5.63 -12.81
N PRO A 338 -2.80 4.33 -12.78
CA PRO A 338 -1.76 3.82 -11.91
C PRO A 338 -0.39 4.38 -12.29
N THR A 339 0.52 4.43 -11.31
CA THR A 339 1.89 4.95 -11.45
C THR A 339 2.69 4.28 -12.57
N ALA A 340 2.33 3.07 -12.96
CA ALA A 340 2.88 2.37 -14.12
C ALA A 340 2.72 3.16 -15.44
N PHE A 341 1.61 3.87 -15.63
CA PHE A 341 1.32 4.59 -16.87
C PHE A 341 1.56 6.11 -16.79
N GLN A 342 1.91 6.64 -15.61
CA GLN A 342 2.20 8.08 -15.42
C GLN A 342 3.28 8.63 -16.39
N PRO A 343 4.34 7.87 -16.76
CA PRO A 343 5.28 8.33 -17.78
C PRO A 343 4.63 8.63 -19.14
N PHE A 344 3.53 7.96 -19.48
CA PHE A 344 2.81 8.18 -20.74
C PHE A 344 1.74 9.27 -20.62
N VAL A 345 1.14 9.44 -19.44
CA VAL A 345 0.27 10.60 -19.15
C VAL A 345 1.02 11.91 -19.43
N SER A 346 2.28 12.02 -19.05
CA SER A 346 3.11 13.21 -19.34
C SER A 346 3.29 13.46 -20.85
N VAL A 347 3.38 12.40 -21.65
CA VAL A 347 3.46 12.51 -23.12
C VAL A 347 2.13 13.04 -23.66
N ILE A 348 1.02 12.42 -23.29
CA ILE A 348 -0.33 12.80 -23.72
C ILE A 348 -0.64 14.27 -23.39
N LYS A 349 -0.37 14.71 -22.15
CA LYS A 349 -0.64 16.10 -21.73
C LYS A 349 0.05 17.13 -22.63
N THR A 350 1.26 16.83 -23.12
CA THR A 350 2.00 17.72 -24.03
C THR A 350 1.27 17.94 -25.36
N TYR A 351 0.49 16.96 -25.82
CA TYR A 351 -0.26 17.04 -27.08
C TYR A 351 -1.68 17.58 -26.88
N LEU A 352 -2.29 17.31 -25.72
CA LEU A 352 -3.59 17.89 -25.34
C LEU A 352 -3.51 19.38 -24.98
N GLU A 353 -2.32 19.94 -24.74
CA GLU A 353 -2.10 21.37 -24.44
C GLU A 353 -1.78 22.23 -25.67
N LYS A 354 -1.46 21.61 -26.81
CA LYS A 354 -1.01 22.30 -28.03
C LYS A 354 -2.12 22.57 -29.05
N LYS A 355 -3.36 22.30 -28.69
CA LYS A 355 -4.59 22.61 -29.44
C LYS A 355 -5.58 23.22 -28.48
#